data_AF-A0A644ZW33-F1
#
_entry.id   AF-A0A644ZW33-F1
#
_cell.length_a   1.000
_cell.length_b   1.000
_cell.length_c   1.000
_cell.angle_alpha   90.00
_cell.angle_beta   90.00
_cell.angle_gamma   90.00
#
_symmetry.space_group_name_H-M   'P 1'
#
loop_
_entity.id
_entity.type
_entity.pdbx_description
1 polymer ?
#
loop_
_entity_poly.entity_id
_entity_poly.type
_entity_poly.pdbx_seq_one_letter_code
_entity_poly.pdbx_strand_id
1 'polypeptide(L)' 'MVPQIAIYEEDSIKVVYVKKKNKYEMRQITTGLSSSKEAIVSSGLKRGEVIALIKPPQSMVRGSK' A
#
# COMPACT_ATOMS: atom_id res chain seq x y z
N MET A 1 -1.67 -6.03 10.24
CA MET A 1 -0.54 -6.68 9.53
C MET A 1 -0.92 -6.78 8.07
N VAL A 2 0.05 -6.67 7.18
CA VAL A 2 -0.16 -6.81 5.73
C VAL A 2 0.95 -7.66 5.12
N PRO A 3 0.70 -8.35 3.99
CA PRO A 3 1.74 -9.06 3.26
C PRO A 3 2.84 -8.12 2.78
N GLN A 4 4.09 -8.55 2.87
CA GLN A 4 5.25 -7.76 2.43
C GLN A 4 5.16 -7.40 0.94
N ILE A 5 4.60 -8.30 0.12
CA ILE A 5 4.41 -8.11 -1.33
C ILE A 5 3.48 -6.94 -1.71
N ALA A 6 2.65 -6.48 -0.76
CA ALA A 6 1.72 -5.38 -0.97
C ALA A 6 2.34 -4.00 -0.67
N ILE A 7 3.56 -3.98 -0.13
CA ILE A 7 4.31 -2.78 0.23
C ILE A 7 5.35 -2.52 -0.86
N TYR A 8 5.33 -1.31 -1.40
CA TYR A 8 6.27 -0.85 -2.40
C TYR A 8 7.15 0.26 -1.82
N GLU A 9 8.37 0.36 -2.31
CA GLU A 9 9.27 1.48 -2.02
C GLU A 9 9.34 2.38 -3.25
N GLU A 10 8.95 3.64 -3.08
CA GLU A 10 8.99 4.68 -4.11
C GLU A 10 9.73 5.85 -3.47
N ASP A 11 10.82 6.34 -4.07
CA ASP A 11 11.60 7.45 -3.52
C ASP A 11 11.96 7.29 -2.02
N SER A 12 12.33 6.08 -1.61
CA SER A 12 12.64 5.69 -0.22
C SER A 12 11.48 5.78 0.78
N ILE A 13 10.25 6.05 0.33
CA ILE A 13 9.04 5.95 1.14
C ILE A 13 8.30 4.64 0.88
N LYS A 14 7.75 4.06 1.95
CA LYS A 14 6.91 2.86 1.85
C LYS A 14 5.48 3.26 1.52
N VAL A 15 4.93 2.66 0.49
CA VAL A 15 3.58 2.94 0.00
C VAL A 15 2.78 1.65 -0.24
N VAL A 16 1.47 1.78 -0.16
CA VAL A 16 0.50 0.74 -0.53
C VAL A 16 -0.57 1.34 -1.43
N TYR A 17 -1.22 0.49 -2.22
CA TYR A 17 -2.31 0.92 -3.09
C TYR A 17 -3.65 0.47 -2.50
N VAL A 18 -4.42 1.42 -1.97
CA VAL A 18 -5.71 1.16 -1.32
C VAL A 18 -6.83 1.21 -2.36
N LYS A 19 -7.64 0.14 -2.45
CA LYS A 19 -8.79 0.11 -3.36
C LYS A 19 -9.87 1.06 -2.88
N LYS A 20 -10.26 2.00 -3.75
CA LYS A 20 -11.36 2.95 -3.56
C LYS A 20 -12.33 2.85 -4.74
N LYS A 21 -13.46 2.18 -4.52
CA LYS A 21 -14.45 1.86 -5.57
C LYS A 21 -13.76 1.15 -6.75
N ASN A 22 -13.62 1.84 -7.88
CA ASN A 22 -13.06 1.32 -9.13
C ASN A 22 -11.61 1.76 -9.40
N LYS A 23 -10.96 2.45 -8.46
CA LYS A 23 -9.59 2.92 -8.60
C LYS A 23 -8.77 2.60 -7.36
N TYR A 24 -7.48 2.86 -7.43
CA TYR A 24 -6.54 2.75 -6.32
C TYR A 24 -6.07 4.13 -5.88
N GLU A 25 -5.85 4.28 -4.60
CA GLU A 25 -5.22 5.45 -3.98
C GLU A 25 -3.84 5.02 -3.49
N MET A 26 -2.80 5.65 -4.01
CA MET A 26 -1.44 5.46 -3.49
C MET A 26 -1.36 6.14 -2.13
N ARG A 27 -0.93 5.40 -1.12
CA ARG A 27 -0.87 5.90 0.23
C ARG A 27 0.43 5.52 0.90
N GLN A 28 1.11 6.53 1.42
CA GLN A 28 2.28 6.33 2.26
C GLN A 28 1.87 5.67 3.58
N ILE A 29 2.69 4.70 4.00
CA ILE A 29 2.52 4.00 5.28
C ILE A 29 3.79 4.07 6.09
N THR A 30 3.65 3.91 7.41
CA THR A 30 4.79 3.63 8.28
C THR A 30 4.69 2.18 8.75
N THR A 31 5.82 1.48 8.72
CA THR A 31 5.91 0.10 9.20
C THR A 31 6.78 0.02 10.44
N GLY A 32 6.39 -0.82 11.40
CA GLY A 32 7.24 -1.24 12.51
C GLY A 32 8.02 -2.51 12.15
N LEU A 33 7.93 -3.54 12.99
CA LEU A 33 8.52 -4.84 12.71
C LEU A 33 8.02 -5.41 11.39
N SER A 34 8.93 -5.98 10.62
CA SER A 34 8.65 -6.65 9.36
C SER A 34 9.48 -7.92 9.22
N SER A 35 9.01 -8.81 8.37
CA SER A 35 9.66 -10.06 8.00
C SER A 35 9.62 -10.21 6.48
N SER A 36 10.20 -11.29 5.96
CA SER A 36 10.11 -11.60 4.53
C SER A 36 8.69 -11.86 4.04
N LYS A 37 7.73 -12.19 4.92
CA LYS A 37 6.35 -12.52 4.55
C LYS A 37 5.36 -11.40 4.83
N GLU A 38 5.50 -10.74 5.98
CA GLU A 38 4.52 -9.76 6.48
C GLU A 38 5.19 -8.60 7.21
N ALA A 39 4.49 -7.47 7.26
CA ALA A 39 4.88 -6.29 8.02
C ALA A 39 3.74 -5.77 8.91
N ILE A 40 4.13 -5.20 10.05
CA ILE A 40 3.25 -4.45 10.93
C ILE A 40 3.18 -3.01 10.44
N VAL A 41 1.99 -2.58 10.02
CA VAL A 41 1.72 -1.18 9.65
C VAL A 41 1.30 -0.42 10.90
N SER A 42 2.07 0.60 11.27
CA SER A 42 1.81 1.44 12.44
C SER A 42 0.96 2.67 12.10
N SER A 43 1.00 3.14 10.85
CA SER A 43 0.19 4.27 10.39
C SER A 43 -0.08 4.23 8.88
N GLY A 44 -1.10 4.97 8.43
CA GLY A 44 -1.44 5.10 7.01
C GLY A 44 -2.47 4.09 6.48
N LEU A 45 -2.93 3.13 7.29
CA LEU A 45 -4.02 2.23 6.92
C LEU A 45 -5.09 2.16 8.00
N LYS A 46 -6.34 1.99 7.58
CA LYS A 46 -7.48 1.73 8.47
C LYS A 46 -7.88 0.26 8.38
N ARG A 47 -8.38 -0.29 9.50
CA ARG A 47 -8.90 -1.66 9.54
C ARG A 47 -10.02 -1.83 8.51
N GLY A 48 -10.00 -2.95 7.78
CA GLY A 48 -11.00 -3.27 6.76
C GLY A 48 -10.74 -2.64 5.38
N GLU A 49 -9.69 -1.84 5.22
CA GLU A 49 -9.29 -1.38 3.89
C GLU A 49 -8.70 -2.52 3.06
N VAL A 50 -9.09 -2.57 1.79
CA VAL A 50 -8.57 -3.52 0.80
C VAL A 50 -7.37 -2.89 0.11
N ILE A 51 -6.23 -3.58 0.11
CA ILE A 51 -5.00 -3.16 -0.56
C ILE A 51 -4.70 -4.07 -1.75
N ALA A 52 -4.02 -3.52 -2.76
CA ALA A 52 -3.51 -4.30 -3.87
C ALA A 52 -2.29 -5.11 -3.42
N LEU A 53 -2.27 -6.41 -3.76
CA LEU A 53 -1.09 -7.26 -3.59
C LEU A 53 -0.10 -7.13 -4.75
N ILE A 54 -0.55 -6.56 -5.87
CA ILE A 54 0.21 -6.33 -7.09
C ILE A 54 0.04 -4.85 -7.45
N LYS A 55 1.12 -4.19 -7.86
CA LYS A 55 1.13 -2.78 -8.23
C LYS A 55 0.11 -2.56 -9.38
N PRO A 56 -0.94 -1.76 -9.16
CA PRO A 56 -1.92 -1.51 -10.20
C PRO A 56 -1.31 -0.67 -11.33
N PRO A 57 -1.81 -0.80 -12.57
CA PRO A 57 -1.42 0.07 -13.67
C PRO A 57 -1.74 1.54 -13.33
N GLN A 58 -0.88 2.46 -13.80
CA GLN A 58 -0.98 3.90 -13.50
C GLN A 58 -2.36 4.49 -13.84
N SER A 59 -3.00 4.02 -14.92
CA SER A 59 -4.35 4.44 -15.33
C SER A 59 -5.43 4.22 -14.26
N MET A 60 -5.19 3.27 -13.33
CA MET A 60 -6.08 2.96 -12.23
C MET A 60 -5.72 3.66 -10.92
N VAL A 61 -4.58 4.35 -10.83
CA VAL A 61 -4.15 5.07 -9.61
C VAL A 61 -4.64 6.51 -9.67
N ARG A 62 -5.38 6.95 -8.64
CA ARG A 62 -5.77 8.34 -8.48
C ARG A 62 -4.56 9.14 -8.00
N GLY A 63 -4.24 10.24 -8.68
CA GLY A 63 -3.13 11.12 -8.34
C GLY A 63 -1.91 11.00 -9.25
N SER A 64 -1.93 10.13 -10.27
CA SER A 64 -0.93 10.18 -11.35
C SER A 64 -1.27 11.35 -12.29
N LYS A 65 -0.85 12.55 -11.93
CA LYS A 65 -0.86 13.71 -12.82
C LYS A 65 0.39 14.52 -12.62
#